data_AF-A0A2D5SYS2-F1
#
_entry.id   AF-A0A2D5SYS2-F1
#
_cell.length_a   1.000
_cell.length_b   1.000
_cell.length_c   1.000
_cell.angle_alpha   90.00
_cell.angle_beta   90.00
_cell.angle_gamma   90.00
#
_symmetry.space_group_name_H-M   'P 1'
#
loop_
_entity.id
_entity.type
_entity.pdbx_description
1 polymer ?
#
loop_
_entity_poly.entity_id
_entity_poly.type
_entity_poly.pdbx_seq_one_letter_code
_entity_poly.pdbx_strand_id
1 'polypeptide(L)'
;MTRTLIAFFLLSALSSAPSNASSEDLNAQFKQHYSAYQTAVKSDNKAQIVATAKQAYDLGQKLYGSHHINTVNLAINYADALDNKNTEKLRVLENTLKIVENHHKDNLQASFDVTLPIAKLTFKDEKRAALNSLKEIGHKAEAQKDYELASVAYLEAIKLAATSRKTASTARTLIRRTDEINKAHLPETAIQRLSTDIWVAALDEAKNRKKAAISRLEHIVEIFDENLEFDHPFELTAHSRLVNLYEKTRQSDKATKHCLAIAKMVPWQDTQQQEPLYRVHPIYPTSMARRMKSGWVRLQFTVSKSGFVKDIEVLESSDSGFEKASIKAMEQWRYAPKFENGEPVEAKSTVQLDYKIS
;
A
#
# COMPACT_ATOMS: atom_id res chain seq x y z
N MET A 1 -5.77 3.23 -5.80
CA MET A 1 -4.64 2.98 -6.72
C MET A 1 -4.38 4.30 -7.42
N THR A 2 -3.26 4.95 -7.13
CA THR A 2 -2.74 6.05 -7.94
C THR A 2 -2.52 5.51 -9.36
N ARG A 3 -3.10 6.18 -10.37
CA ARG A 3 -2.89 5.80 -11.78
C ARG A 3 -1.48 6.21 -12.15
N THR A 4 -0.59 5.24 -12.35
CA THR A 4 0.81 5.51 -12.73
C THR A 4 0.85 5.75 -14.23
N LEU A 5 1.21 6.97 -14.64
CA LEU A 5 1.54 7.25 -16.04
C LEU A 5 2.88 6.59 -16.35
N ILE A 6 2.90 5.60 -17.25
CA ILE A 6 4.18 5.07 -17.76
C ILE A 6 4.78 6.13 -18.70
N ALA A 7 5.98 6.61 -18.35
CA ALA A 7 6.67 7.66 -19.08
C ALA A 7 6.90 7.26 -20.54
N PHE A 8 6.67 8.20 -21.45
CA PHE A 8 6.79 8.00 -22.88
C PHE A 8 8.04 8.74 -23.39
N PHE A 9 8.97 8.02 -24.03
CA PHE A 9 10.06 8.66 -24.75
C PHE A 9 9.55 9.14 -26.11
N LEU A 10 9.27 10.44 -26.21
CA LEU A 10 9.17 11.13 -27.49
C LEU A 10 10.57 11.17 -28.09
N LEU A 11 10.98 10.13 -28.83
CA LEU A 11 12.08 10.31 -29.77
C LEU A 11 11.61 11.34 -30.80
N SER A 12 12.19 12.54 -30.74
CA SER A 12 12.23 13.45 -31.88
C SER A 12 13.03 12.78 -32.98
N ALA A 13 12.39 11.90 -33.74
CA ALA A 13 12.94 11.37 -34.98
C ALA A 13 12.94 12.49 -36.03
N LEU A 14 13.93 13.38 -35.92
CA LEU A 14 14.43 14.14 -37.05
C LEU A 14 15.26 13.17 -37.89
N SER A 15 14.58 12.36 -38.69
CA SER A 15 15.19 11.73 -39.86
C SER A 15 14.47 12.29 -41.07
N SER A 16 15.21 13.02 -41.89
CA SER A 16 14.82 13.56 -43.19
C SER A 16 14.42 12.44 -44.15
N ALA A 17 13.19 11.96 -44.02
CA ALA A 17 12.47 11.21 -45.04
C ALA A 17 11.38 12.15 -45.60
N PRO A 18 11.01 12.03 -46.89
CA PRO A 18 9.95 12.87 -47.47
C PRO A 18 8.67 12.72 -46.65
N SER A 19 8.25 13.83 -46.05
CA SER A 19 7.08 13.94 -45.18
C SER A 19 5.81 13.73 -45.99
N ASN A 20 5.19 12.56 -45.85
CA ASN A 20 3.81 12.34 -46.30
C ASN A 20 2.88 13.13 -45.37
N ALA A 21 2.06 14.04 -45.93
CA ALA A 21 1.10 14.86 -45.19
C ALA A 21 0.17 14.05 -44.25
N SER A 22 -0.10 12.78 -44.57
CA SER A 22 -0.88 11.86 -43.74
C SER A 22 -0.18 11.43 -42.44
N SER A 23 1.16 11.36 -42.43
CA SER A 23 1.95 11.00 -41.24
C SER A 23 2.10 12.17 -40.26
N GLU A 24 2.14 13.40 -40.79
CA GLU A 24 2.21 14.63 -40.00
C GLU A 24 0.87 14.89 -39.29
N ASP A 25 -0.24 14.67 -39.98
CA ASP A 25 -1.60 14.74 -39.41
C ASP A 25 -1.82 13.67 -38.31
N LEU A 26 -1.41 12.42 -38.54
CA LEU A 26 -1.53 11.35 -37.54
C LEU A 26 -0.75 11.66 -36.25
N ASN A 27 0.46 12.21 -36.38
CA ASN A 27 1.28 12.59 -35.23
C ASN A 27 0.65 13.76 -34.45
N ALA A 28 0.07 14.75 -35.14
CA ALA A 28 -0.65 15.84 -34.51
C ALA A 28 -1.87 15.33 -33.71
N GLN A 29 -2.67 14.44 -34.31
CA GLN A 29 -3.81 13.80 -33.65
C GLN A 29 -3.37 13.00 -32.41
N PHE A 30 -2.30 12.21 -32.53
CA PHE A 30 -1.76 11.45 -31.40
C PHE A 30 -1.36 12.37 -30.24
N LYS A 31 -0.59 13.44 -30.52
CA LYS A 31 -0.16 14.41 -29.50
C LYS A 31 -1.34 15.08 -28.81
N GLN A 32 -2.38 15.45 -29.57
CA GLN A 32 -3.60 16.02 -29.02
C GLN A 32 -4.29 15.07 -28.05
N HIS A 33 -4.54 13.82 -28.47
CA HIS A 33 -5.24 12.83 -27.64
C HIS A 33 -4.42 12.40 -26.42
N TYR A 34 -3.10 12.28 -26.56
CA TYR A 34 -2.23 11.97 -25.43
C TYR A 34 -2.16 13.10 -24.41
N SER A 35 -2.11 14.37 -24.86
CA SER A 35 -2.19 15.54 -23.98
C SER A 35 -3.55 15.62 -23.26
N ALA A 36 -4.64 15.32 -23.97
CA ALA A 36 -5.98 15.22 -23.38
C ALA A 36 -6.05 14.12 -22.32
N TYR A 37 -5.43 12.96 -22.57
CA TYR A 37 -5.30 11.89 -21.58
C TYR A 37 -4.53 12.34 -20.32
N GLN A 38 -3.38 12.98 -20.49
CA GLN A 38 -2.61 13.51 -19.36
C GLN A 38 -3.42 14.53 -18.54
N THR A 39 -4.17 15.40 -19.21
CA THR A 39 -5.04 16.39 -18.57
C THR A 39 -6.21 15.73 -17.83
N ALA A 40 -6.81 14.69 -18.43
CA ALA A 40 -7.89 13.94 -17.82
C ALA A 40 -7.40 13.19 -16.56
N VAL A 41 -6.19 12.61 -16.60
CA VAL A 41 -5.57 11.95 -15.43
C VAL A 41 -5.34 12.94 -14.30
N LYS A 42 -4.83 14.15 -14.60
CA LYS A 42 -4.61 15.20 -13.59
C LYS A 42 -5.91 15.70 -12.95
N SER A 43 -7.02 15.70 -13.69
CA SER A 43 -8.33 16.14 -13.20
C SER A 43 -9.19 15.01 -12.63
N ASP A 44 -8.68 13.77 -12.56
CA ASP A 44 -9.41 12.55 -12.19
C ASP A 44 -10.75 12.34 -12.93
N ASN A 45 -10.87 12.85 -14.16
CA ASN A 45 -12.07 12.69 -14.97
C ASN A 45 -12.15 11.29 -15.60
N LYS A 46 -12.69 10.32 -14.85
CA LYS A 46 -12.71 8.90 -15.24
C LYS A 46 -13.21 8.63 -16.65
N ALA A 47 -14.29 9.29 -17.08
CA ALA A 47 -14.88 9.09 -18.40
C ALA A 47 -13.93 9.56 -19.51
N GLN A 48 -13.36 10.76 -19.35
CA GLN A 48 -12.39 11.28 -20.31
C GLN A 48 -11.10 10.47 -20.31
N ILE A 49 -10.64 9.97 -19.16
CA ILE A 49 -9.42 9.16 -19.08
C ILE A 49 -9.54 7.90 -19.94
N VAL A 50 -10.66 7.18 -19.85
CA VAL A 50 -10.88 5.97 -20.67
C VAL A 50 -10.92 6.31 -22.15
N ALA A 51 -11.72 7.32 -22.53
CA ALA A 51 -11.89 7.69 -23.93
C ALA A 51 -10.58 8.16 -24.58
N THR A 52 -9.84 9.04 -23.91
CA THR A 52 -8.58 9.59 -24.42
C THR A 52 -7.44 8.58 -24.41
N ALA A 53 -7.36 7.69 -23.42
CA ALA A 53 -6.38 6.60 -23.41
C ALA A 53 -6.60 5.64 -24.59
N LYS A 54 -7.87 5.30 -24.87
CA LYS A 54 -8.21 4.45 -26.02
C LYS A 54 -7.80 5.10 -27.35
N GLN A 55 -8.12 6.39 -27.54
CA GLN A 55 -7.75 7.11 -28.76
C GLN A 55 -6.23 7.20 -28.93
N ALA A 56 -5.50 7.51 -27.86
CA ALA A 56 -4.04 7.53 -27.88
C ALA A 56 -3.46 6.14 -28.22
N TYR A 57 -4.03 5.06 -27.71
CA TYR A 57 -3.65 3.70 -28.04
C TYR A 57 -3.94 3.34 -29.51
N ASP A 58 -5.16 3.59 -30.00
CA ASP A 58 -5.56 3.31 -31.39
C ASP A 58 -4.68 4.09 -32.40
N LEU A 59 -4.36 5.36 -32.10
CA LEU A 59 -3.46 6.19 -32.92
C LEU A 59 -2.00 5.73 -32.80
N GLY A 60 -1.56 5.35 -31.60
CA GLY A 60 -0.22 4.82 -31.36
C GLY A 60 0.06 3.53 -32.14
N GLN A 61 -0.92 2.63 -32.25
CA GLN A 61 -0.80 1.43 -33.09
C GLN A 61 -0.54 1.78 -34.56
N LYS A 62 -1.18 2.82 -35.10
CA LYS A 62 -0.99 3.30 -36.48
C LYS A 62 0.37 3.99 -36.66
N LEU A 63 0.80 4.75 -35.65
CA LEU A 63 1.99 5.59 -35.72
C LEU A 63 3.29 4.80 -35.50
N TYR A 64 3.31 3.91 -34.51
CA TYR A 64 4.51 3.16 -34.13
C TYR A 64 4.49 1.70 -34.60
N GLY A 65 3.31 1.18 -34.99
CA GLY A 65 3.08 -0.22 -35.26
C GLY A 65 2.60 -1.00 -34.04
N SER A 66 1.96 -2.15 -34.28
CA SER A 66 1.30 -2.96 -33.24
C SER A 66 2.25 -3.53 -32.19
N HIS A 67 3.51 -3.78 -32.56
CA HIS A 67 4.49 -4.43 -31.69
C HIS A 67 5.51 -3.46 -31.08
N HIS A 68 5.39 -2.16 -31.29
CA HIS A 68 6.38 -1.21 -30.76
C HIS A 68 6.22 -1.00 -29.25
N ILE A 69 7.31 -0.74 -28.53
CA ILE A 69 7.28 -0.56 -27.07
C ILE A 69 6.36 0.58 -26.62
N ASN A 70 6.36 1.68 -27.38
CA ASN A 70 5.42 2.79 -27.18
C ASN A 70 3.95 2.35 -27.28
N THR A 71 3.63 1.44 -28.20
CA THR A 71 2.27 0.87 -28.35
C THR A 71 1.92 -0.02 -27.17
N VAL A 72 2.89 -0.81 -26.66
CA VAL A 72 2.73 -1.60 -25.43
C VAL A 72 2.41 -0.68 -24.24
N ASN A 73 3.18 0.39 -24.03
CA ASN A 73 2.95 1.33 -22.93
C ASN A 73 1.57 2.01 -23.04
N LEU A 74 1.14 2.36 -24.25
CA LEU A 74 -0.19 2.91 -24.49
C LEU A 74 -1.31 1.88 -24.20
N ALA A 75 -1.09 0.61 -24.53
CA ALA A 75 -2.03 -0.46 -24.20
C ALA A 75 -2.18 -0.64 -22.69
N ILE A 76 -1.08 -0.57 -21.93
CA ILE A 76 -1.10 -0.61 -20.46
C ILE A 76 -1.84 0.59 -19.89
N ASN A 77 -1.53 1.81 -20.37
CA ASN A 77 -2.23 3.04 -19.95
C ASN A 77 -3.74 2.96 -20.22
N TYR A 78 -4.15 2.39 -21.35
CA TYR A 78 -5.56 2.14 -21.66
C TYR A 78 -6.18 1.09 -20.74
N ALA A 79 -5.52 -0.05 -20.52
CA ALA A 79 -5.99 -1.06 -19.59
C ALA A 79 -6.15 -0.52 -18.16
N ASP A 80 -5.22 0.33 -17.70
CA ASP A 80 -5.28 0.97 -16.37
C ASP A 80 -6.40 2.00 -16.26
N ALA A 81 -6.81 2.62 -17.38
CA ALA A 81 -7.98 3.48 -17.41
C ALA A 81 -9.28 2.70 -17.19
N LEU A 82 -9.34 1.43 -17.61
CA LEU A 82 -10.53 0.58 -17.49
C LEU A 82 -10.78 0.11 -16.05
N ASP A 83 -12.06 -0.02 -15.70
CA ASP A 83 -12.49 -0.61 -14.43
C ASP A 83 -12.06 -2.09 -14.35
N ASN A 84 -11.75 -2.57 -13.14
CA ASN A 84 -11.31 -3.95 -12.93
C ASN A 84 -12.39 -5.00 -13.27
N LYS A 85 -13.67 -4.63 -13.28
CA LYS A 85 -14.78 -5.50 -13.70
C LYS A 85 -14.98 -5.51 -15.22
N ASN A 86 -14.32 -4.62 -15.96
CA ASN A 86 -14.43 -4.57 -17.41
C ASN A 86 -13.65 -5.73 -18.03
N THR A 87 -14.35 -6.63 -18.72
CA THR A 87 -13.77 -7.82 -19.37
C THR A 87 -12.76 -7.45 -20.45
N GLU A 88 -12.86 -6.26 -21.05
CA GLU A 88 -11.89 -5.77 -22.03
C GLU A 88 -10.51 -5.58 -21.43
N LYS A 89 -10.41 -5.21 -20.14
CA LYS A 89 -9.13 -4.94 -19.48
C LYS A 89 -8.19 -6.13 -19.53
N LEU A 90 -8.68 -7.29 -19.10
CA LEU A 90 -7.88 -8.52 -19.10
C LEU A 90 -7.47 -8.91 -20.52
N ARG A 91 -8.39 -8.79 -21.49
CA ARG A 91 -8.11 -9.08 -22.91
C ARG A 91 -7.00 -8.19 -23.48
N VAL A 92 -7.05 -6.88 -23.19
CA VAL A 92 -6.00 -5.93 -23.64
C VAL A 92 -4.66 -6.31 -23.02
N LEU A 93 -4.62 -6.59 -21.72
CA LEU A 93 -3.39 -6.97 -21.03
C LEU A 93 -2.81 -8.29 -21.54
N GLU A 94 -3.62 -9.34 -21.73
CA GLU A 94 -3.17 -10.63 -22.24
C GLU A 94 -2.62 -10.53 -23.67
N ASN A 95 -3.26 -9.75 -24.53
CA ASN A 95 -2.75 -9.48 -25.87
C ASN A 95 -1.43 -8.69 -25.82
N THR A 96 -1.35 -7.71 -24.91
CA THR A 96 -0.12 -6.93 -24.68
C THR A 96 1.01 -7.81 -24.17
N LEU A 97 0.72 -8.75 -23.26
CA LEU A 97 1.71 -9.68 -22.72
C LEU A 97 2.29 -10.56 -23.83
N LYS A 98 1.45 -11.09 -24.73
CA LYS A 98 1.91 -11.84 -25.90
C LYS A 98 2.84 -11.02 -26.79
N ILE A 99 2.58 -9.73 -26.97
CA ILE A 99 3.44 -8.83 -27.75
C ILE A 99 4.79 -8.67 -27.05
N VAL A 100 4.79 -8.42 -25.74
CA VAL A 100 6.02 -8.31 -24.95
C VAL A 100 6.83 -9.60 -24.99
N GLU A 101 6.18 -10.74 -24.77
CA GLU A 101 6.83 -12.06 -24.79
C GLU A 101 7.38 -12.46 -26.16
N ASN A 102 6.85 -11.93 -27.26
CA ASN A 102 7.32 -12.28 -28.60
C ASN A 102 8.33 -11.28 -29.17
N HIS A 103 8.18 -9.99 -28.86
CA HIS A 103 8.92 -8.91 -29.51
C HIS A 103 9.80 -8.10 -28.55
N HIS A 104 9.61 -8.21 -27.24
CA HIS A 104 10.36 -7.46 -26.21
C HIS A 104 10.87 -8.36 -25.08
N LYS A 105 11.31 -9.59 -25.42
CA LYS A 105 11.70 -10.63 -24.45
C LYS A 105 12.75 -10.17 -23.42
N ASP A 106 13.66 -9.30 -23.86
CA ASP A 106 14.75 -8.79 -23.02
C ASP A 106 14.32 -7.60 -22.15
N ASN A 107 13.13 -7.03 -22.40
CA ASN A 107 12.57 -5.95 -21.61
C ASN A 107 11.77 -6.50 -20.42
N LEU A 108 12.47 -6.80 -19.33
CA LEU A 108 11.85 -7.31 -18.11
C LEU A 108 10.91 -6.30 -17.45
N GLN A 109 11.20 -5.00 -17.56
CA GLN A 109 10.32 -3.95 -17.02
C GLN A 109 8.96 -3.97 -17.71
N ALA A 110 8.92 -4.00 -19.04
CA ALA A 110 7.66 -4.11 -19.79
C ALA A 110 6.93 -5.43 -19.47
N SER A 111 7.67 -6.53 -19.29
CA SER A 111 7.09 -7.81 -18.85
C SER A 111 6.42 -7.68 -17.48
N PHE A 112 7.07 -6.98 -16.54
CA PHE A 112 6.54 -6.71 -15.21
C PHE A 112 5.30 -5.82 -15.24
N ASP A 113 5.36 -4.71 -15.97
CA ASP A 113 4.29 -3.70 -16.03
C ASP A 113 2.98 -4.29 -16.58
N VAL A 114 3.05 -5.28 -17.48
CA VAL A 114 1.88 -6.00 -17.98
C VAL A 114 1.48 -7.18 -17.08
N THR A 115 2.45 -7.92 -16.55
CA THR A 115 2.18 -9.13 -15.74
C THR A 115 1.54 -8.79 -14.39
N LEU A 116 1.95 -7.69 -13.75
CA LEU A 116 1.42 -7.27 -12.46
C LEU A 116 -0.10 -7.03 -12.45
N PRO A 117 -0.68 -6.21 -13.35
CA PRO A 117 -2.12 -6.01 -13.38
C PRO A 117 -2.87 -7.30 -13.75
N ILE A 118 -2.34 -8.15 -14.63
CA ILE A 118 -2.94 -9.48 -14.91
C ILE A 118 -2.98 -10.31 -13.64
N ALA A 119 -1.84 -10.45 -12.95
CA ALA A 119 -1.74 -11.21 -11.71
C ALA A 119 -2.72 -10.69 -10.65
N LYS A 120 -2.87 -9.37 -10.52
CA LYS A 120 -3.86 -8.75 -9.60
C LYS A 120 -5.30 -9.09 -9.96
N LEU A 121 -5.66 -9.05 -11.25
CA LEU A 121 -7.01 -9.35 -11.72
C LEU A 121 -7.37 -10.83 -11.55
N THR A 122 -6.45 -11.74 -11.87
CA THR A 122 -6.71 -13.18 -11.85
C THR A 122 -6.43 -13.85 -10.51
N PHE A 123 -5.75 -13.18 -9.56
CA PHE A 123 -5.31 -13.79 -8.29
C PHE A 123 -6.41 -14.52 -7.52
N LYS A 124 -7.65 -14.02 -7.54
CA LYS A 124 -8.76 -14.64 -6.82
C LYS A 124 -8.96 -16.10 -7.27
N ASP A 125 -8.92 -16.33 -8.57
CA ASP A 125 -9.24 -17.62 -9.20
C ASP A 125 -7.96 -18.42 -9.51
N GLU A 126 -6.86 -17.75 -9.84
CA GLU A 126 -5.62 -18.35 -10.34
C GLU A 126 -4.38 -18.03 -9.49
N LYS A 127 -4.51 -18.10 -8.15
CA LYS A 127 -3.44 -17.73 -7.18
C LYS A 127 -2.05 -18.23 -7.55
N ARG A 128 -1.93 -19.50 -7.95
CA ARG A 128 -0.63 -20.11 -8.26
C ARG A 128 0.00 -19.52 -9.52
N ALA A 129 -0.79 -19.36 -10.59
CA ALA A 129 -0.30 -18.81 -11.85
C ALA A 129 0.12 -17.33 -11.66
N ALA A 130 -0.74 -16.53 -11.01
CA ALA A 130 -0.47 -15.13 -10.70
C ALA A 130 0.81 -14.91 -9.87
N LEU A 131 1.07 -15.76 -8.87
CA LEU A 131 2.30 -15.65 -8.08
C LEU A 131 3.52 -16.17 -8.83
N ASN A 132 3.36 -17.24 -9.61
CA ASN A 132 4.46 -17.79 -10.40
C ASN A 132 4.93 -16.79 -11.47
N SER A 133 4.02 -16.12 -12.18
CA SER A 133 4.41 -15.15 -13.21
C SER A 133 5.26 -14.01 -12.64
N LEU A 134 4.88 -13.43 -11.50
CA LEU A 134 5.68 -12.41 -10.82
C LEU A 134 7.02 -12.93 -10.29
N LYS A 135 7.05 -14.17 -9.77
CA LYS A 135 8.29 -14.80 -9.31
C LYS A 135 9.27 -15.05 -10.44
N GLU A 136 8.79 -15.52 -11.59
CA GLU A 136 9.62 -15.76 -12.77
C GLU A 136 10.28 -14.46 -13.24
N ILE A 137 9.56 -13.33 -13.22
CA ILE A 137 10.14 -12.02 -13.50
C ILE A 137 11.24 -11.68 -12.50
N GLY A 138 10.98 -11.86 -11.20
CA GLY A 138 11.99 -11.66 -10.17
C GLY A 138 13.24 -12.53 -10.39
N HIS A 139 13.07 -13.81 -10.72
CA HIS A 139 14.18 -14.73 -10.96
C HIS A 139 15.00 -14.34 -12.20
N LYS A 140 14.34 -13.91 -13.29
CA LYS A 140 15.02 -13.39 -14.48
C LYS A 140 15.78 -12.11 -14.18
N ALA A 141 15.18 -11.19 -13.42
CA ALA A 141 15.83 -9.95 -13.01
C ALA A 141 17.06 -10.22 -12.13
N GLU A 142 16.97 -11.14 -11.17
CA GLU A 142 18.13 -11.60 -10.39
C GLU A 142 19.25 -12.14 -11.28
N ALA A 143 18.92 -12.98 -12.27
CA ALA A 143 19.90 -13.55 -13.20
C ALA A 143 20.59 -12.48 -14.06
N GLN A 144 19.88 -11.40 -14.37
CA GLN A 144 20.41 -10.22 -15.07
C GLN A 144 21.08 -9.21 -14.14
N LYS A 145 21.13 -9.48 -12.83
CA LYS A 145 21.63 -8.58 -11.77
C LYS A 145 20.84 -7.26 -11.66
N ASP A 146 19.62 -7.23 -12.16
CA ASP A 146 18.67 -6.15 -11.90
C ASP A 146 17.96 -6.41 -10.57
N TYR A 147 18.70 -6.15 -9.48
CA TYR A 147 18.22 -6.43 -8.13
C TYR A 147 17.09 -5.50 -7.69
N GLU A 148 16.99 -4.32 -8.28
CA GLU A 148 15.90 -3.39 -8.01
C GLU A 148 14.58 -3.95 -8.55
N LEU A 149 14.54 -4.34 -9.83
CA LEU A 149 13.36 -4.96 -10.43
C LEU A 149 13.03 -6.30 -9.77
N ALA A 150 14.05 -7.10 -9.44
CA ALA A 150 13.84 -8.35 -8.71
C ALA A 150 13.12 -8.12 -7.38
N SER A 151 13.59 -7.14 -6.59
CA SER A 151 12.95 -6.79 -5.33
C SER A 151 11.52 -6.29 -5.54
N VAL A 152 11.28 -5.43 -6.52
CA VAL A 152 9.93 -4.90 -6.82
C VAL A 152 8.97 -6.05 -7.18
N ALA A 153 9.40 -6.96 -8.05
CA ALA A 153 8.61 -8.12 -8.46
C ALA A 153 8.25 -9.04 -7.28
N TYR A 154 9.22 -9.33 -6.41
CA TYR A 154 8.95 -10.13 -5.21
C TYR A 154 8.07 -9.42 -4.20
N LEU A 155 8.25 -8.12 -3.98
CA LEU A 155 7.40 -7.34 -3.07
C LEU A 155 5.93 -7.32 -3.53
N GLU A 156 5.67 -7.18 -4.83
CA GLU A 156 4.30 -7.28 -5.35
C GLU A 156 3.72 -8.70 -5.21
N ALA A 157 4.53 -9.73 -5.44
CA ALA A 157 4.12 -11.12 -5.19
C ALA A 157 3.84 -11.37 -3.70
N ILE A 158 4.63 -10.81 -2.78
CA ILE A 158 4.41 -10.88 -1.33
C ILE A 158 3.08 -10.22 -0.97
N LYS A 159 2.82 -9.00 -1.46
CA LYS A 159 1.56 -8.27 -1.23
C LYS A 159 0.36 -9.12 -1.62
N LEU A 160 0.36 -9.72 -2.80
CA LEU A 160 -0.70 -10.63 -3.26
C LEU A 160 -0.79 -11.88 -2.37
N ALA A 161 0.33 -12.57 -2.15
CA ALA A 161 0.36 -13.81 -1.40
C ALA A 161 -0.07 -13.65 0.07
N ALA A 162 0.16 -12.48 0.68
CA ALA A 162 -0.24 -12.19 2.05
C ALA A 162 -1.76 -12.06 2.24
N THR A 163 -2.52 -11.80 1.17
CA THR A 163 -3.99 -11.66 1.24
C THR A 163 -4.73 -12.99 1.43
N SER A 164 -4.06 -14.13 1.28
CA SER A 164 -4.69 -15.45 1.39
C SER A 164 -3.89 -16.41 2.26
N ARG A 165 -4.58 -17.08 3.20
CA ARG A 165 -3.99 -18.13 4.04
C ARG A 165 -3.37 -19.26 3.20
N LYS A 166 -3.95 -19.58 2.03
CA LYS A 166 -3.46 -20.62 1.12
C LYS A 166 -2.06 -20.31 0.55
N THR A 167 -1.69 -19.04 0.45
CA THR A 167 -0.42 -18.57 -0.13
C THR A 167 0.54 -18.02 0.92
N ALA A 168 0.21 -18.14 2.21
CA ALA A 168 1.02 -17.62 3.30
C ALA A 168 2.44 -18.24 3.36
N SER A 169 2.61 -19.51 2.98
CA SER A 169 3.93 -20.14 2.89
C SER A 169 4.79 -19.49 1.80
N THR A 170 4.21 -19.25 0.63
CA THR A 170 4.86 -18.55 -0.49
C THR A 170 5.28 -17.15 -0.07
N ALA A 171 4.39 -16.38 0.58
CA ALA A 171 4.72 -15.05 1.09
C ALA A 171 5.94 -15.10 2.02
N ARG A 172 5.96 -16.03 2.99
CA ARG A 172 7.09 -16.18 3.92
C ARG A 172 8.41 -16.50 3.22
N THR A 173 8.39 -17.33 2.18
CA THR A 173 9.59 -17.67 1.42
C THR A 173 10.11 -16.49 0.63
N LEU A 174 9.20 -15.76 -0.05
CA LEU A 174 9.56 -14.56 -0.79
C LEU A 174 10.11 -13.47 0.13
N ILE A 175 9.49 -13.20 1.27
CA ILE A 175 9.98 -12.20 2.24
C ILE A 175 11.45 -12.47 2.62
N ARG A 176 11.82 -13.74 2.87
CA ARG A 176 13.21 -14.08 3.20
C ARG A 176 14.14 -13.85 2.01
N ARG A 177 13.75 -14.32 0.82
CA ARG A 177 14.56 -14.15 -0.38
C ARG A 177 14.78 -12.67 -0.72
N THR A 178 13.73 -11.86 -0.63
CA THR A 178 13.81 -10.42 -0.85
C THR A 178 14.68 -9.72 0.20
N ASP A 179 14.61 -10.09 1.48
CA ASP A 179 15.49 -9.53 2.53
C ASP A 179 16.97 -9.83 2.24
N GLU A 180 17.27 -11.07 1.81
CA GLU A 180 18.64 -11.47 1.43
C GLU A 180 19.17 -10.63 0.26
N ILE A 181 18.39 -10.48 -0.80
CA ILE A 181 18.78 -9.70 -2.00
C ILE A 181 18.96 -8.23 -1.66
N ASN A 182 17.97 -7.64 -0.96
CA ASN A 182 17.98 -6.21 -0.69
C ASN A 182 19.17 -5.82 0.18
N LYS A 183 19.51 -6.63 1.19
CA LYS A 183 20.70 -6.37 2.02
C LYS A 183 22.01 -6.56 1.27
N ALA A 184 22.08 -7.52 0.35
CA ALA A 184 23.30 -7.80 -0.39
C ALA A 184 23.58 -6.77 -1.48
N HIS A 185 22.54 -6.14 -2.05
CA HIS A 185 22.68 -5.41 -3.31
C HIS A 185 22.07 -4.01 -3.33
N LEU A 186 21.21 -3.64 -2.36
CA LEU A 186 20.56 -2.33 -2.31
C LEU A 186 21.06 -1.50 -1.12
N PRO A 187 21.18 -0.16 -1.27
CA PRO A 187 21.57 0.71 -0.17
C PRO A 187 20.52 0.68 0.96
N GLU A 188 20.94 1.07 2.17
CA GLU A 188 20.07 1.10 3.35
C GLU A 188 18.87 2.03 3.21
N THR A 189 19.06 3.12 2.47
CA THR A 189 18.04 4.12 2.15
C THR A 189 17.10 3.69 1.02
N ALA A 190 17.32 2.53 0.38
CA ALA A 190 16.45 2.08 -0.71
C ALA A 190 15.03 1.79 -0.20
N ILE A 191 14.04 2.36 -0.87
CA ILE A 191 12.62 2.18 -0.55
C ILE A 191 12.22 0.71 -0.54
N GLN A 192 12.81 -0.11 -1.42
CA GLN A 192 12.61 -1.54 -1.48
C GLN A 192 13.10 -2.25 -0.21
N ARG A 193 14.22 -1.81 0.37
CA ARG A 193 14.76 -2.37 1.62
C ARG A 193 13.89 -2.01 2.81
N LEU A 194 13.49 -0.75 2.92
CA LEU A 194 12.54 -0.29 3.95
C LEU A 194 11.17 -1.00 3.83
N SER A 195 10.68 -1.19 2.60
CA SER A 195 9.45 -1.95 2.33
C SER A 195 9.57 -3.41 2.80
N THR A 196 10.71 -4.04 2.56
CA THR A 196 10.98 -5.41 3.01
C THR A 196 11.06 -5.51 4.52
N ASP A 197 11.65 -4.53 5.21
CA ASP A 197 11.72 -4.51 6.67
C ASP A 197 10.34 -4.54 7.34
N ILE A 198 9.34 -3.85 6.76
CA ILE A 198 7.94 -3.94 7.22
C ILE A 198 7.43 -5.39 7.18
N TRP A 199 7.70 -6.11 6.09
CA TRP A 199 7.27 -7.49 5.92
C TRP A 199 8.04 -8.47 6.82
N VAL A 200 9.35 -8.26 6.99
CA VAL A 200 10.18 -9.07 7.89
C VAL A 200 9.74 -8.87 9.33
N ALA A 201 9.49 -7.62 9.75
CA ALA A 201 8.95 -7.33 11.07
C ALA A 201 7.61 -8.05 11.28
N ALA A 202 6.73 -8.08 10.27
CA ALA A 202 5.43 -8.77 10.38
C ALA A 202 5.60 -10.29 10.54
N LEU A 203 6.58 -10.87 9.84
CA LEU A 203 6.94 -12.27 10.00
C LEU A 203 7.51 -12.57 11.40
N ASP A 204 8.28 -11.64 11.96
CA ASP A 204 8.83 -11.75 13.30
C ASP A 204 7.76 -11.65 14.38
N GLU A 205 6.82 -10.71 14.24
CA GLU A 205 5.65 -10.61 15.12
C GLU A 205 4.82 -11.90 15.10
N ALA A 206 4.55 -12.45 13.92
CA ALA A 206 3.82 -13.72 13.78
C ALA A 206 4.53 -14.91 14.45
N LYS A 207 5.86 -14.83 14.60
CA LYS A 207 6.69 -15.81 15.30
C LYS A 207 6.96 -15.43 16.77
N ASN A 208 6.29 -14.41 17.30
CA ASN A 208 6.51 -13.85 18.63
C ASN A 208 7.96 -13.36 18.90
N ARG A 209 8.73 -13.05 17.84
CA ARG A 209 10.08 -12.50 17.91
C ARG A 209 10.04 -10.97 18.03
N LYS A 210 9.37 -10.46 19.07
CA LYS A 210 9.09 -9.02 19.24
C LYS A 210 10.34 -8.14 19.16
N LYS A 211 11.46 -8.55 19.76
CA LYS A 211 12.73 -7.79 19.72
C LYS A 211 13.27 -7.63 18.29
N ALA A 212 13.20 -8.68 17.47
CA ALA A 212 13.63 -8.62 16.08
C ALA A 212 12.70 -7.73 15.24
N ALA A 213 11.39 -7.83 15.47
CA ALA A 213 10.42 -6.95 14.82
C ALA A 213 10.65 -5.47 15.17
N ILE A 214 10.90 -5.17 16.46
CA ILE A 214 11.22 -3.80 16.93
C ILE A 214 12.46 -3.29 16.20
N SER A 215 13.57 -4.04 16.22
CA SER A 215 14.82 -3.63 15.57
C SER A 215 14.64 -3.33 14.08
N ARG A 216 13.82 -4.09 13.36
CA ARG A 216 13.52 -3.82 11.93
C ARG A 216 12.72 -2.55 11.71
N LEU A 217 11.77 -2.25 12.59
CA LEU A 217 10.95 -1.04 12.48
C LEU A 217 11.70 0.21 12.94
N GLU A 218 12.58 0.08 13.94
CA GLU A 218 13.48 1.17 14.36
C GLU A 218 14.44 1.55 13.25
N HIS A 219 15.02 0.57 12.53
CA HIS A 219 15.85 0.85 11.36
C HIS A 219 15.13 1.72 10.31
N ILE A 220 13.82 1.51 10.10
CA ILE A 220 13.05 2.35 9.18
C ILE A 220 12.97 3.79 9.70
N VAL A 221 12.60 3.95 10.97
CA VAL A 221 12.47 5.27 11.61
C VAL A 221 13.79 6.03 11.60
N GLU A 222 14.89 5.37 11.97
CA GLU A 222 16.25 5.96 11.97
C GLU A 222 16.62 6.52 10.59
N ILE A 223 16.35 5.76 9.51
CA ILE A 223 16.64 6.21 8.15
C ILE A 223 15.81 7.44 7.76
N PHE A 224 14.54 7.55 8.18
CA PHE A 224 13.71 8.73 7.90
C PHE A 224 14.13 9.94 8.75
N ASP A 225 14.39 9.73 10.05
CA ASP A 225 14.84 10.77 10.99
C ASP A 225 16.17 11.43 10.54
N GLU A 226 17.08 10.66 9.93
CA GLU A 226 18.40 11.15 9.48
C GLU A 226 18.40 11.82 8.09
N ASN A 227 17.41 11.55 7.23
CA ASN A 227 17.49 11.86 5.78
C ASN A 227 16.40 12.82 5.22
N LEU A 228 15.73 13.62 6.07
CA LEU A 228 14.79 14.74 5.77
C LEU A 228 13.34 14.37 5.37
N GLU A 229 12.40 15.23 5.81
CA GLU A 229 11.06 15.67 5.31
C GLU A 229 10.17 14.75 4.44
N PHE A 230 10.41 13.44 4.40
CA PHE A 230 9.52 12.53 3.66
C PHE A 230 8.45 11.97 4.59
N ASP A 231 7.27 12.60 4.60
CA ASP A 231 5.99 12.04 5.06
C ASP A 231 5.59 10.81 4.20
N HIS A 232 6.44 9.79 4.15
CA HIS A 232 6.18 8.58 3.40
C HIS A 232 5.29 7.67 4.27
N PRO A 233 4.22 7.05 3.74
CA PRO A 233 3.33 6.16 4.49
C PRO A 233 3.99 5.01 5.27
N PHE A 234 5.27 4.72 4.99
CA PHE A 234 6.06 3.69 5.66
C PHE A 234 6.53 4.10 7.05
N GLU A 235 6.90 5.36 7.24
CA GLU A 235 7.31 5.88 8.55
C GLU A 235 6.13 5.85 9.54
N LEU A 236 4.97 6.32 9.10
CA LEU A 236 3.72 6.23 9.88
C LEU A 236 3.39 4.78 10.27
N THR A 237 3.54 3.86 9.31
CA THR A 237 3.33 2.42 9.56
C THR A 237 4.32 1.87 10.58
N ALA A 238 5.60 2.26 10.49
CA ALA A 238 6.64 1.80 11.40
C ALA A 238 6.37 2.30 12.82
N HIS A 239 6.11 3.60 13.00
CA HIS A 239 5.75 4.17 14.30
C HIS A 239 4.52 3.51 14.91
N SER A 240 3.43 3.35 14.15
CA SER A 240 2.18 2.77 14.67
C SER A 240 2.40 1.34 15.19
N ARG A 241 3.19 0.54 14.45
CA ARG A 241 3.55 -0.82 14.88
C ARG A 241 4.50 -0.83 16.07
N LEU A 242 5.44 0.12 16.13
CA LEU A 242 6.34 0.28 17.28
C LEU A 242 5.58 0.62 18.56
N VAL A 243 4.56 1.49 18.52
CA VAL A 243 3.67 1.74 19.67
C VAL A 243 3.09 0.43 20.19
N ASN A 244 2.52 -0.38 19.30
CA ASN A 244 1.93 -1.66 19.67
C ASN A 244 2.94 -2.64 20.29
N LEU A 245 4.12 -2.76 19.70
CA LEU A 245 5.17 -3.66 20.16
C LEU A 245 5.78 -3.21 21.49
N TYR A 246 5.94 -1.91 21.68
CA TYR A 246 6.46 -1.35 22.92
C TYR A 246 5.51 -1.51 24.09
N GLU A 247 4.20 -1.30 23.88
CA GLU A 247 3.20 -1.63 24.89
C GLU A 247 3.20 -3.12 25.23
N LYS A 248 3.21 -3.98 24.21
CA LYS A 248 3.31 -5.45 24.38
C LYS A 248 4.60 -5.93 25.04
N THR A 249 5.61 -5.08 25.18
CA THR A 249 6.88 -5.36 25.86
C THR A 249 7.09 -4.50 27.10
N ARG A 250 6.05 -3.80 27.57
CA ARG A 250 6.05 -2.94 28.78
C ARG A 250 7.08 -1.82 28.74
N GLN A 251 7.30 -1.24 27.56
CA GLN A 251 8.20 -0.11 27.34
C GLN A 251 7.38 1.14 26.93
N SER A 252 6.41 1.53 27.75
CA SER A 252 5.44 2.57 27.41
C SER A 252 6.07 3.94 27.15
N ASP A 253 7.24 4.24 27.73
CA ASP A 253 8.01 5.45 27.44
C ASP A 253 8.48 5.51 25.98
N LYS A 254 8.92 4.38 25.43
CA LYS A 254 9.30 4.28 24.02
C LYS A 254 8.07 4.37 23.11
N ALA A 255 6.96 3.74 23.51
CA ALA A 255 5.70 3.88 22.78
C ALA A 255 5.25 5.36 22.72
N THR A 256 5.42 6.13 23.81
CA THR A 256 5.10 7.57 23.85
C THR A 256 5.86 8.37 22.79
N LYS A 257 7.14 8.07 22.57
CA LYS A 257 7.93 8.75 21.53
C LYS A 257 7.28 8.59 20.14
N HIS A 258 6.82 7.40 19.81
CA HIS A 258 6.16 7.13 18.54
C HIS A 258 4.74 7.68 18.46
N CYS A 259 3.97 7.69 19.57
CA CYS A 259 2.69 8.40 19.62
C CYS A 259 2.85 9.89 19.27
N LEU A 260 3.89 10.53 19.81
CA LEU A 260 4.20 11.94 19.56
C LEU A 260 4.66 12.18 18.12
N ALA A 261 5.49 11.28 17.56
CA ALA A 261 5.90 11.36 16.16
C ALA A 261 4.69 11.29 15.22
N ILE A 262 3.81 10.31 15.41
CA ILE A 262 2.58 10.15 14.62
C ILE A 262 1.69 11.39 14.72
N ALA A 263 1.54 11.97 15.91
CA ALA A 263 0.73 13.17 16.10
C ALA A 263 1.24 14.40 15.33
N LYS A 264 2.55 14.48 15.06
CA LYS A 264 3.13 15.52 14.21
C LYS A 264 2.85 15.26 12.72
N MET A 265 2.84 13.99 12.31
CA MET A 265 2.60 13.57 10.92
C MET A 265 1.12 13.58 10.53
N VAL A 266 0.23 13.25 11.48
CA VAL A 266 -1.22 13.12 11.26
C VAL A 266 -1.93 14.08 12.21
N PRO A 267 -2.22 15.32 11.76
CA PRO A 267 -2.89 16.31 12.59
C PRO A 267 -4.25 15.83 13.08
N TRP A 268 -4.52 16.09 14.35
CA TRP A 268 -5.79 15.78 14.99
C TRP A 268 -6.95 16.53 14.34
N GLN A 269 -8.03 15.81 14.02
CA GLN A 269 -9.26 16.39 13.48
C GLN A 269 -10.41 16.19 14.46
N ASP A 270 -10.93 17.27 15.05
CA ASP A 270 -12.01 17.19 16.05
C ASP A 270 -13.30 16.56 15.51
N THR A 271 -13.51 16.60 14.19
CA THR A 271 -14.66 16.01 13.50
C THR A 271 -14.49 14.52 13.17
N GLN A 272 -13.29 13.97 13.34
CA GLN A 272 -12.98 12.58 13.02
C GLN A 272 -12.94 11.73 14.29
N GLN A 273 -13.44 10.49 14.18
CA GLN A 273 -13.21 9.49 15.21
C GLN A 273 -11.72 9.11 15.22
N GLN A 274 -11.07 9.31 16.36
CA GLN A 274 -9.65 9.02 16.50
C GLN A 274 -9.42 7.51 16.54
N GLU A 275 -8.41 7.04 15.82
CA GLU A 275 -8.02 5.63 15.81
C GLU A 275 -6.95 5.35 16.88
N PRO A 276 -7.13 4.32 17.74
CA PRO A 276 -6.13 3.97 18.74
C PRO A 276 -4.90 3.32 18.07
N LEU A 277 -3.71 3.76 18.46
CA LEU A 277 -2.42 3.20 18.06
C LEU A 277 -2.14 1.87 18.77
N TYR A 278 -2.63 1.73 20.00
CA TYR A 278 -2.65 0.47 20.73
C TYR A 278 -4.00 0.32 21.42
N ARG A 279 -4.61 -0.87 21.29
CA ARG A 279 -5.89 -1.20 21.90
C ARG A 279 -5.87 -2.58 22.52
N VAL A 280 -6.52 -2.69 23.67
CA VAL A 280 -6.84 -3.95 24.34
C VAL A 280 -8.34 -4.18 24.18
N HIS A 281 -8.74 -5.36 23.70
CA HIS A 281 -10.16 -5.70 23.61
C HIS A 281 -10.71 -5.93 25.03
N PRO A 282 -11.92 -5.44 25.35
CA PRO A 282 -12.52 -5.70 26.64
C PRO A 282 -12.79 -7.19 26.83
N ILE A 283 -12.51 -7.68 28.05
CA ILE A 283 -12.82 -9.05 28.43
C ILE A 283 -14.34 -9.16 28.59
N TYR A 284 -14.96 -10.09 27.87
CA TYR A 284 -16.40 -10.30 27.96
C TYR A 284 -16.82 -10.61 29.40
N PRO A 285 -17.74 -9.84 30.01
CA PRO A 285 -18.18 -10.08 31.38
C PRO A 285 -18.83 -11.46 31.53
N THR A 286 -18.36 -12.29 32.45
CA THR A 286 -18.89 -13.65 32.66
C THR A 286 -20.38 -13.65 33.00
N SER A 287 -20.85 -12.65 33.74
CA SER A 287 -22.28 -12.49 34.06
C SER A 287 -23.14 -12.23 32.82
N MET A 288 -22.60 -11.55 31.81
CA MET A 288 -23.29 -11.31 30.53
C MET A 288 -23.23 -12.54 29.63
N ALA A 289 -22.09 -13.21 29.57
CA ALA A 289 -21.92 -14.45 28.82
C ALA A 289 -22.89 -15.54 29.31
N ARG A 290 -23.02 -15.74 30.63
CA ARG A 290 -23.98 -16.70 31.22
C ARG A 290 -25.44 -16.41 30.86
N ARG A 291 -25.77 -15.15 30.55
CA ARG A 291 -27.11 -14.71 30.17
C ARG A 291 -27.28 -14.58 28.66
N MET A 292 -26.27 -14.98 27.87
CA MET A 292 -26.26 -14.86 26.40
C MET A 292 -26.57 -13.44 25.90
N LYS A 293 -26.26 -12.41 26.70
CA LYS A 293 -26.54 -11.02 26.35
C LYS A 293 -25.40 -10.46 25.53
N SER A 294 -25.71 -9.94 24.34
CA SER A 294 -24.86 -9.00 23.60
C SER A 294 -25.17 -7.56 24.03
N GLY A 295 -24.30 -6.62 23.66
CA GLY A 295 -24.51 -5.22 24.03
C GLY A 295 -23.43 -4.29 23.50
N TRP A 296 -23.46 -3.04 23.95
CA TRP A 296 -22.48 -2.03 23.59
C TRP A 296 -22.33 -0.99 24.71
N VAL A 297 -21.21 -0.29 24.71
CA VAL A 297 -20.91 0.82 25.63
C VAL A 297 -20.27 1.96 24.84
N ARG A 298 -20.86 3.15 24.91
CA ARG A 298 -20.30 4.39 24.38
C ARG A 298 -19.62 5.17 25.51
N LEU A 299 -18.34 5.48 25.32
CA LEU A 299 -17.52 6.17 26.32
C LEU A 299 -16.97 7.47 25.75
N GLN A 300 -16.82 8.47 26.62
CA GLN A 300 -15.98 9.64 26.43
C GLN A 300 -14.71 9.46 27.27
N PHE A 301 -13.60 9.98 26.79
CA PHE A 301 -12.33 9.94 27.51
C PHE A 301 -11.43 11.10 27.08
N THR A 302 -10.38 11.35 27.86
CA THR A 302 -9.33 12.32 27.55
C THR A 302 -8.08 11.58 27.09
N VAL A 303 -7.53 11.98 25.94
CA VAL A 303 -6.18 11.62 25.48
C VAL A 303 -5.20 12.60 26.11
N SER A 304 -4.27 12.09 26.91
CA SER A 304 -3.23 12.90 27.57
C SER A 304 -2.16 13.36 26.57
N LYS A 305 -1.30 14.31 27.00
CA LYS A 305 -0.15 14.79 26.20
C LYS A 305 0.83 13.67 25.79
N SER A 306 0.88 12.60 26.58
CA SER A 306 1.68 11.40 26.30
C SER A 306 0.92 10.34 25.48
N GLY A 307 -0.33 10.60 25.07
CA GLY A 307 -1.14 9.65 24.31
C GLY A 307 -1.75 8.51 25.14
N PHE A 308 -1.88 8.67 26.46
CA PHE A 308 -2.63 7.72 27.31
C PHE A 308 -4.08 8.15 27.43
N VAL A 309 -4.97 7.17 27.62
CA VAL A 309 -6.38 7.42 27.93
C VAL A 309 -6.56 7.63 29.44
N LYS A 310 -7.31 8.67 29.83
CA LYS A 310 -7.74 8.95 31.21
C LYS A 310 -9.14 9.56 31.23
N ASP A 311 -9.66 9.84 32.43
CA ASP A 311 -10.96 10.50 32.65
C ASP A 311 -12.10 9.85 31.85
N ILE A 312 -12.20 8.52 31.95
CA ILE A 312 -13.15 7.71 31.17
C ILE A 312 -14.54 7.81 31.79
N GLU A 313 -15.50 8.26 31.00
CA GLU A 313 -16.91 8.40 31.38
C GLU A 313 -17.79 7.57 30.44
N VAL A 314 -18.74 6.82 31.01
CA VAL A 314 -19.76 6.14 30.21
C VAL A 314 -20.82 7.16 29.83
N LEU A 315 -20.99 7.40 28.53
CA LEU A 315 -22.05 8.28 28.01
C LEU A 315 -23.38 7.52 27.93
N GLU A 316 -23.32 6.29 27.42
CA GLU A 316 -24.50 5.47 27.17
C GLU A 316 -24.08 3.99 27.10
N SER A 317 -24.94 3.08 27.56
CA SER A 317 -24.69 1.65 27.48
C SER A 317 -26.01 0.90 27.28
N SER A 318 -25.94 -0.26 26.61
CA SER A 318 -27.11 -1.14 26.48
C SER A 318 -27.42 -1.91 27.78
N ASP A 319 -26.40 -2.16 28.60
CA ASP A 319 -26.49 -2.85 29.89
C ASP A 319 -25.24 -2.51 30.71
N SER A 320 -25.42 -2.05 31.95
CA SER A 320 -24.33 -1.58 32.81
C SER A 320 -23.30 -2.66 33.15
N GLY A 321 -23.66 -3.95 33.02
CA GLY A 321 -22.68 -5.01 33.25
C GLY A 321 -21.56 -5.10 32.19
N PHE A 322 -21.64 -4.34 31.09
CA PHE A 322 -20.52 -4.19 30.14
C PHE A 322 -19.56 -3.03 30.49
N GLU A 323 -20.00 -2.07 31.30
CA GLU A 323 -19.27 -0.80 31.52
C GLU A 323 -17.90 -0.99 32.16
N LYS A 324 -17.83 -1.77 33.26
CA LYS A 324 -16.58 -2.00 34.00
C LYS A 324 -15.50 -2.66 33.12
N ALA A 325 -15.91 -3.60 32.26
CA ALA A 325 -14.98 -4.27 31.35
C ALA A 325 -14.48 -3.31 30.25
N SER A 326 -15.36 -2.43 29.76
CA SER A 326 -15.03 -1.38 28.80
C SER A 326 -14.02 -0.38 29.38
N ILE A 327 -14.27 0.15 30.58
CA ILE A 327 -13.38 1.11 31.24
C ILE A 327 -11.97 0.51 31.42
N LYS A 328 -11.89 -0.70 31.99
CA LYS A 328 -10.61 -1.39 32.23
C LYS A 328 -9.81 -1.65 30.94
N ALA A 329 -10.49 -1.85 29.82
CA ALA A 329 -9.83 -2.00 28.53
C ALA A 329 -9.30 -0.66 28.03
N MET A 330 -10.13 0.38 28.08
CA MET A 330 -9.81 1.74 27.65
C MET A 330 -8.60 2.34 28.39
N GLU A 331 -8.44 2.05 29.68
CA GLU A 331 -7.27 2.48 30.49
C GLU A 331 -5.92 2.09 29.87
N GLN A 332 -5.88 1.04 29.05
CA GLN A 332 -4.67 0.53 28.43
C GLN A 332 -4.46 1.04 27.00
N TRP A 333 -5.40 1.82 26.45
CA TRP A 333 -5.32 2.26 25.06
C TRP A 333 -4.32 3.40 24.91
N ARG A 334 -3.72 3.48 23.72
CA ARG A 334 -2.82 4.57 23.31
C ARG A 334 -3.35 5.25 22.06
N TYR A 335 -3.20 6.56 22.02
CA TYR A 335 -3.60 7.42 20.90
C TYR A 335 -2.45 8.34 20.49
N ALA A 336 -2.52 8.87 19.27
CA ALA A 336 -1.76 10.06 18.90
C ALA A 336 -2.38 11.25 19.65
N PRO A 337 -1.64 12.00 20.49
CA PRO A 337 -2.18 13.17 21.18
C PRO A 337 -2.51 14.30 20.20
N LYS A 338 -3.42 15.20 20.59
CA LYS A 338 -3.67 16.44 19.85
C LYS A 338 -2.47 17.37 20.00
N PHE A 339 -2.09 18.04 18.92
CA PHE A 339 -1.09 19.12 18.94
C PHE A 339 -1.76 20.46 18.68
N GLU A 340 -1.43 21.46 19.50
CA GLU A 340 -1.81 22.86 19.30
C GLU A 340 -0.54 23.71 19.47
N ASN A 341 -0.26 24.61 18.52
CA ASN A 341 0.93 25.46 18.51
C ASN A 341 2.27 24.70 18.68
N GLY A 342 2.35 23.49 18.14
CA GLY A 342 3.57 22.66 18.19
C GLY A 342 3.76 21.88 19.50
N GLU A 343 2.85 22.01 20.46
CA GLU A 343 2.89 21.28 21.73
C GLU A 343 1.74 20.28 21.85
N PRO A 344 1.96 19.10 22.47
CA PRO A 344 0.89 18.17 22.76
C PRO A 344 -0.04 18.74 23.84
N VAL A 345 -1.34 18.71 23.57
CA VAL A 345 -2.40 19.12 24.48
C VAL A 345 -3.35 17.95 24.77
N GLU A 346 -4.09 18.06 25.85
CA GLU A 346 -5.12 17.07 26.17
C GLU A 346 -6.36 17.30 25.32
N ALA A 347 -6.97 16.22 24.82
CA ALA A 347 -8.16 16.32 23.98
C ALA A 347 -9.18 15.24 24.34
N LYS A 348 -10.46 15.61 24.31
CA LYS A 348 -11.56 14.67 24.52
C LYS A 348 -11.84 13.91 23.23
N SER A 349 -12.19 12.64 23.37
CA SER A 349 -12.65 11.80 22.26
C SER A 349 -13.73 10.84 22.74
N THR A 350 -14.40 10.16 21.80
CA THR A 350 -15.42 9.18 22.10
C THR A 350 -15.20 7.89 21.30
N VAL A 351 -15.66 6.77 21.86
CA VAL A 351 -15.63 5.46 21.19
C VAL A 351 -16.82 4.62 21.62
N GLN A 352 -17.30 3.75 20.73
CA GLN A 352 -18.26 2.71 21.06
C GLN A 352 -17.57 1.34 21.02
N LEU A 353 -17.74 0.55 22.08
CA LEU A 353 -17.29 -0.83 22.17
C LEU A 353 -18.49 -1.77 22.07
N ASP A 354 -18.47 -2.66 21.08
CA ASP A 354 -19.53 -3.65 20.87
C ASP A 354 -19.12 -5.02 21.44
N TYR A 355 -20.06 -5.66 22.13
CA TYR A 355 -19.97 -7.00 22.68
C TYR A 355 -20.91 -7.91 21.89
N LYS A 356 -20.34 -8.87 21.17
CA LYS A 356 -21.09 -9.89 20.45
C LYS A 356 -20.79 -11.26 21.05
N ILE A 357 -21.84 -12.00 21.37
CA ILE A 357 -21.73 -13.42 21.67
C ILE A 357 -22.03 -14.18 20.37
N SER A 358 -21.08 -15.00 19.94
CA SER A 358 -21.14 -15.78 18.70
C SER A 358 -21.48 -17.24 18.98
#